data_AF-A0A7C6LQB6-F1
#
_entry.id   AF-A0A7C6LQB6-F1
#
_cell.length_a   1.000
_cell.length_b   1.000
_cell.length_c   1.000
_cell.angle_alpha   90.00
_cell.angle_beta   90.00
_cell.angle_gamma   90.00
#
_symmetry.space_group_name_H-M   'P 1'
#
loop_
_entity.id
_entity.type
_entity.pdbx_description
1 polymer ?
#
loop_
_entity_poly.entity_id
_entity_poly.type
_entity_poly.pdbx_seq_one_letter_code
_entity_poly.pdbx_strand_id
1 'polypeptide(L)'
;GPVNSPFNSFLLLQGLETLSLRSERINENALILANWLENHPKVEKVNYPGLKSNKYNTLAKKYLKNGGFGGVLSFFVRGDVNQTAKVIDSLSMISHLANVGDAKTLVIHPASTTHQQLPEDAQIAAGVYPNMIRISLGLEHIDDIKADLEEALKNL
;
A
#
# COMPACT_ATOMS: atom_id res chain seq x y z
N GLY A 1 0.81 12.89 -31.44
CA GLY A 1 1.38 13.56 -30.25
C GLY A 1 0.71 13.02 -29.02
N PRO A 2 1.44 12.77 -27.91
CA PRO A 2 0.88 12.19 -26.68
C PRO A 2 0.03 13.23 -25.92
N VAL A 3 -1.17 13.52 -26.43
CA VAL A 3 -2.15 14.42 -25.80
C VAL A 3 -3.27 13.60 -25.14
N ASN A 4 -3.79 14.09 -24.01
CA ASN A 4 -4.85 13.40 -23.29
C ASN A 4 -6.20 13.51 -24.04
N SER A 5 -7.01 12.45 -23.99
CA SER A 5 -8.37 12.46 -24.55
C SER A 5 -9.23 13.49 -23.81
N PRO A 6 -10.07 14.30 -24.51
CA PRO A 6 -10.99 15.22 -23.86
C PRO A 6 -11.90 14.54 -22.82
N PHE A 7 -12.34 13.31 -23.10
CA PHE A 7 -13.17 12.54 -22.17
C PHE A 7 -12.41 12.13 -20.90
N ASN A 8 -11.15 11.71 -21.03
CA ASN A 8 -10.31 11.39 -19.88
C ASN A 8 -10.00 12.63 -19.04
N SER A 9 -9.81 13.78 -19.69
CA SER A 9 -9.64 15.07 -19.00
C SER A 9 -10.88 15.44 -18.20
N PHE A 10 -12.09 15.22 -18.74
CA PHE A 10 -13.33 15.41 -18.00
C PHE A 10 -13.42 14.51 -16.76
N LEU A 11 -13.13 13.20 -16.90
CA LEU A 11 -13.10 12.27 -15.76
C LEU A 11 -12.08 12.67 -14.69
N LEU A 12 -10.90 13.13 -15.10
CA LEU A 12 -9.88 13.64 -14.18
C LEU A 12 -10.39 14.86 -13.40
N LEU A 13 -11.01 15.82 -14.08
CA LEU A 13 -11.57 17.02 -13.43
C LEU A 13 -12.63 16.64 -12.39
N GLN A 14 -13.53 15.71 -12.72
CA GLN A 14 -14.51 15.17 -11.76
C GLN A 14 -13.82 14.54 -10.54
N GLY A 15 -12.74 13.78 -10.75
CA GLY A 15 -11.96 13.19 -9.67
C GLY A 15 -11.26 14.25 -8.77
N LEU A 16 -10.84 15.37 -9.35
CA LEU A 16 -10.14 16.44 -8.62
C LEU A 16 -11.02 17.15 -7.60
N GLU A 17 -12.33 17.27 -7.86
CA GLU A 17 -13.28 17.93 -6.94
C GLU A 17 -13.31 17.29 -5.54
N THR A 18 -12.97 16.01 -5.43
CA THR A 18 -12.95 15.25 -4.17
C THR A 18 -11.54 14.90 -3.69
N LEU A 19 -10.49 15.41 -4.35
CA LEU A 19 -9.11 15.00 -4.07
C LEU A 19 -8.70 15.23 -2.62
N SER A 20 -9.04 16.38 -2.02
CA SER A 20 -8.68 16.69 -0.63
C SER A 20 -9.34 15.71 0.34
N LEU A 21 -10.65 15.50 0.22
CA LEU A 21 -11.42 14.59 1.07
C LEU A 21 -10.89 13.15 0.99
N ARG A 22 -10.60 12.68 -0.23
CA ARG A 22 -10.02 11.34 -0.44
C ARG A 22 -8.63 11.24 0.14
N SER A 23 -7.79 12.26 -0.08
CA SER A 23 -6.43 12.30 0.46
C SER A 23 -6.44 12.24 1.99
N GLU A 24 -7.29 13.00 2.67
CA GLU A 24 -7.41 12.98 4.13
C GLU A 24 -7.72 11.57 4.66
N ARG A 25 -8.79 10.93 4.14
CA ARG A 25 -9.17 9.56 4.53
C ARG A 25 -8.07 8.54 4.23
N ILE A 26 -7.46 8.61 3.05
CA ILE A 26 -6.39 7.68 2.63
C ILE A 26 -5.17 7.81 3.56
N ASN A 27 -4.78 9.03 3.92
CA ASN A 27 -3.65 9.27 4.81
C ASN A 27 -3.93 8.79 6.24
N GLU A 28 -5.15 9.02 6.74
CA GLU A 28 -5.60 8.52 8.04
C GLU A 28 -5.55 6.99 8.07
N ASN A 29 -6.16 6.33 7.08
CA ASN A 29 -6.17 4.88 6.94
C ASN A 29 -4.75 4.31 6.88
N ALA A 30 -3.87 4.91 6.09
CA ALA A 30 -2.48 4.45 5.94
C ALA A 30 -1.70 4.56 7.25
N LEU A 31 -1.86 5.65 8.00
CA LEU A 31 -1.19 5.80 9.30
C LEU A 31 -1.72 4.80 10.33
N ILE A 32 -3.04 4.63 10.42
CA ILE A 32 -3.63 3.67 11.37
C ILE A 32 -3.21 2.24 11.01
N LEU A 33 -3.29 1.86 9.73
CA LEU A 33 -2.89 0.52 9.29
C LEU A 33 -1.40 0.27 9.53
N ALA A 34 -0.53 1.24 9.23
CA ALA A 34 0.90 1.11 9.46
C ALA A 34 1.23 0.82 10.93
N ASN A 35 0.60 1.53 11.87
CA ASN A 35 0.82 1.31 13.30
C ASN A 35 0.27 -0.05 13.75
N TRP A 36 -0.87 -0.49 13.21
CA TRP A 36 -1.44 -1.79 13.50
C TRP A 36 -0.54 -2.93 13.00
N LEU A 37 -0.07 -2.85 11.74
CA LEU A 37 0.86 -3.82 11.15
C LEU A 37 2.19 -3.88 11.89
N GLU A 38 2.72 -2.76 12.37
CA GLU A 38 3.98 -2.72 13.13
C GLU A 38 3.92 -3.53 14.44
N ASN A 39 2.73 -3.70 15.00
CA ASN A 39 2.50 -4.48 16.21
C ASN A 39 1.97 -5.90 15.93
N HIS A 40 1.78 -6.27 14.67
CA HIS A 40 1.16 -7.55 14.32
C HIS A 40 2.20 -8.70 14.32
N PRO A 41 1.94 -9.84 15.00
CA PRO A 41 2.94 -10.90 15.21
C PRO A 41 3.43 -11.56 13.91
N LYS A 42 2.58 -11.63 12.87
CA LYS A 42 2.95 -12.20 11.56
C LYS A 42 3.66 -11.22 10.62
N VAL A 43 3.86 -9.97 11.04
CA VAL A 43 4.58 -8.94 10.27
C VAL A 43 5.99 -8.80 10.84
N GLU A 44 6.98 -8.82 9.97
CA GLU A 44 8.38 -8.62 10.32
C GLU A 44 8.74 -7.14 10.42
N LYS A 45 8.27 -6.36 9.47
CA LYS A 45 8.62 -4.95 9.34
C LYS A 45 7.58 -4.18 8.53
N VAL A 46 7.43 -2.90 8.84
CA VAL A 46 6.62 -1.96 8.06
C VAL A 46 7.50 -0.81 7.57
N ASN A 47 7.36 -0.46 6.29
CA ASN A 47 7.99 0.69 5.68
C ASN A 47 6.92 1.72 5.30
N TYR A 48 6.72 2.67 6.22
CA TYR A 48 5.85 3.81 6.04
C TYR A 48 6.49 5.07 6.67
N PRO A 49 6.61 6.20 5.95
CA PRO A 49 7.27 7.40 6.48
C PRO A 49 6.57 8.03 7.69
N GLY A 50 5.28 7.73 7.91
CA GLY A 50 4.54 8.22 9.07
C GLY A 50 4.88 7.53 10.40
N LEU A 51 5.51 6.35 10.37
CA LEU A 51 5.89 5.62 11.58
C LEU A 51 7.09 6.25 12.27
N LYS A 52 7.08 6.28 13.61
CA LYS A 52 8.21 6.80 14.42
C LYS A 52 9.48 5.99 14.25
N SER A 53 9.35 4.69 13.99
CA SER A 53 10.44 3.74 13.73
C SER A 53 11.11 3.96 12.35
N ASN A 54 10.44 4.67 11.43
CA ASN A 54 10.97 4.87 10.10
C ASN A 54 12.12 5.88 10.11
N LYS A 55 13.26 5.52 9.52
CA LYS A 55 14.45 6.39 9.41
C LYS A 55 14.18 7.74 8.75
N TYR A 56 13.15 7.84 7.93
CA TYR A 56 12.75 9.07 7.24
C TYR A 56 11.65 9.86 7.95
N ASN A 57 11.16 9.44 9.13
CA ASN A 57 10.06 10.11 9.82
C ASN A 57 10.30 11.61 10.05
N THR A 58 11.52 11.98 10.46
CA THR A 58 11.91 13.38 10.66
C THR A 58 11.86 14.18 9.36
N LEU A 59 12.36 13.61 8.25
CA LEU A 59 12.31 14.26 6.93
C LEU A 59 10.88 14.33 6.39
N ALA A 60 10.10 13.27 6.58
CA ALA A 60 8.70 13.21 6.21
C ALA A 60 7.90 14.31 6.92
N LYS A 61 8.06 14.47 8.24
CA LYS A 61 7.43 15.59 8.99
C LYS A 61 7.88 16.97 8.52
N LYS A 62 9.14 17.11 8.09
CA LYS A 62 9.68 18.39 7.59
C LYS A 62 9.07 18.78 6.23
N TYR A 63 8.97 17.81 5.31
CA TYR A 63 8.63 18.06 3.91
C TYR A 63 7.17 17.77 3.54
N LEU A 64 6.57 16.73 4.13
CA LEU A 64 5.17 16.37 3.94
C LEU A 64 4.32 17.16 4.95
N LYS A 65 4.13 18.43 4.63
CA LYS A 65 3.29 19.35 5.42
C LYS A 65 1.81 19.10 5.10
N ASN A 66 0.93 19.53 5.99
CA ASN A 66 -0.53 19.54 5.80
C ASN A 66 -1.20 18.15 5.82
N GLY A 67 -0.83 17.31 6.79
CA GLY A 67 -1.78 16.32 7.33
C GLY A 67 -1.67 14.89 6.77
N GLY A 68 -0.54 14.51 6.18
CA GLY A 68 -0.42 13.14 5.67
C GLY A 68 0.99 12.70 5.30
N PHE A 69 1.21 11.38 5.25
CA PHE A 69 2.47 10.75 4.85
C PHE A 69 2.33 9.90 3.56
N GLY A 70 1.21 10.04 2.85
CA GLY A 70 0.83 9.28 1.67
C GLY A 70 -0.08 8.10 1.99
N GLY A 71 -0.75 7.59 0.94
CA GLY A 71 -1.65 6.44 1.03
C GLY A 71 -1.01 5.08 0.78
N VAL A 72 0.31 5.03 0.60
CA VAL A 72 1.01 3.82 0.17
C VAL A 72 2.03 3.43 1.23
N LEU A 73 2.00 2.16 1.60
CA LEU A 73 3.02 1.56 2.47
C LEU A 73 3.43 0.19 1.94
N SER A 74 4.56 -0.29 2.41
CA SER A 74 5.01 -1.66 2.20
C SER A 74 5.24 -2.33 3.54
N PHE A 75 4.97 -3.62 3.64
CA PHE A 75 5.25 -4.42 4.83
C PHE A 75 5.75 -5.80 4.44
N PHE A 76 6.45 -6.44 5.37
CA PHE A 76 7.13 -7.70 5.17
C PHE A 76 6.48 -8.72 6.08
N VAL A 77 6.02 -9.84 5.52
CA VAL A 77 5.41 -10.91 6.30
C VAL A 77 6.45 -11.94 6.72
N ARG A 78 6.21 -12.62 7.85
CA ARG A 78 7.07 -13.70 8.35
C ARG A 78 6.80 -15.01 7.60
N GLY A 79 7.04 -15.01 6.30
CA GLY A 79 6.84 -16.16 5.43
C GLY A 79 7.65 -16.06 4.15
N ASP A 80 7.64 -17.14 3.37
CA ASP A 80 8.28 -17.18 2.07
C ASP A 80 7.41 -16.53 0.97
N VAL A 81 7.92 -16.59 -0.27
CA VAL A 81 7.25 -16.05 -1.45
C VAL A 81 5.85 -16.66 -1.69
N ASN A 82 5.69 -17.96 -1.42
CA ASN A 82 4.45 -18.68 -1.65
C ASN A 82 3.44 -18.39 -0.55
N GLN A 83 3.87 -18.30 0.71
CA GLN A 83 3.04 -17.86 1.82
C GLN A 83 2.57 -16.42 1.61
N THR A 84 3.44 -15.55 1.12
CA THR A 84 3.09 -14.16 0.80
C THR A 84 2.05 -14.08 -0.32
N ALA A 85 2.21 -14.89 -1.37
CA ALA A 85 1.21 -14.99 -2.44
C ALA A 85 -0.14 -15.50 -1.92
N LYS A 86 -0.14 -16.55 -1.08
CA LYS A 86 -1.36 -17.08 -0.45
C LYS A 86 -2.10 -16.04 0.39
N VAL A 87 -1.39 -15.18 1.12
CA VAL A 87 -2.01 -14.08 1.86
C VAL A 87 -2.76 -13.16 0.91
N ILE A 88 -2.15 -12.76 -0.21
CA ILE A 88 -2.82 -11.89 -1.18
C ILE A 88 -4.03 -12.58 -1.81
N ASP A 89 -3.91 -13.85 -2.18
CA ASP A 89 -4.99 -14.63 -2.78
C ASP A 89 -6.15 -14.89 -1.80
N SER A 90 -5.91 -14.76 -0.50
CA SER A 90 -6.92 -14.95 0.55
C SER A 90 -7.70 -13.69 0.89
N LEU A 91 -7.36 -12.53 0.31
CA LEU A 91 -8.08 -11.28 0.54
C LEU A 91 -9.44 -11.32 -0.15
N SER A 92 -10.46 -10.86 0.55
CA SER A 92 -11.86 -10.90 0.08
C SER A 92 -12.37 -9.53 -0.36
N MET A 93 -11.85 -8.46 0.22
CA MET A 93 -12.25 -7.08 -0.07
C MET A 93 -11.14 -6.31 -0.79
N ILE A 94 -9.91 -6.43 -0.30
CA ILE A 94 -8.75 -5.72 -0.87
C ILE A 94 -8.42 -6.31 -2.24
N SER A 95 -8.39 -5.45 -3.26
CA SER A 95 -8.22 -5.90 -4.65
C SER A 95 -6.75 -6.10 -5.01
N HIS A 96 -6.39 -7.28 -5.52
CA HIS A 96 -5.08 -7.52 -6.12
C HIS A 96 -5.00 -6.87 -7.51
N LEU A 97 -4.55 -5.62 -7.57
CA LEU A 97 -4.51 -4.83 -8.81
C LEU A 97 -3.26 -3.94 -8.86
N ALA A 98 -2.58 -3.96 -10.01
CA ALA A 98 -1.42 -3.09 -10.28
C ALA A 98 -1.84 -1.63 -10.52
N ASN A 99 -2.28 -0.94 -9.47
CA ASN A 99 -2.61 0.49 -9.47
C ASN A 99 -2.31 1.11 -8.07
N VAL A 100 -2.42 2.44 -7.94
CA VAL A 100 -2.26 3.19 -6.69
C VAL A 100 -3.19 4.41 -6.66
N GLY A 101 -3.59 4.87 -5.48
CA GLY A 101 -4.38 6.10 -5.31
C GLY A 101 -5.84 6.00 -5.75
N ASP A 102 -6.36 4.78 -5.87
CA ASP A 102 -7.77 4.48 -6.13
C ASP A 102 -8.63 4.80 -4.90
N ALA A 103 -9.95 4.88 -5.08
CA ALA A 103 -10.90 4.92 -3.98
C ALA A 103 -10.96 3.57 -3.23
N LYS A 104 -10.58 2.47 -3.90
CA LYS A 104 -10.48 1.13 -3.31
C LYS A 104 -9.08 0.86 -2.76
N THR A 105 -9.01 0.06 -1.71
CA THR A 105 -7.75 -0.46 -1.19
C THR A 105 -7.22 -1.53 -2.14
N LEU A 106 -5.97 -1.34 -2.57
CA LEU A 106 -5.30 -2.19 -3.54
C LEU A 106 -4.05 -2.82 -2.94
N VAL A 107 -3.78 -4.07 -3.25
CA VAL A 107 -2.58 -4.78 -2.85
C VAL A 107 -1.84 -5.31 -4.07
N ILE A 108 -0.52 -5.43 -3.98
CA ILE A 108 0.29 -6.22 -4.90
C ILE A 108 1.42 -6.93 -4.15
N HIS A 109 1.91 -8.02 -4.73
CA HIS A 109 3.20 -8.63 -4.39
C HIS A 109 4.23 -8.21 -5.43
N PRO A 110 5.09 -7.22 -5.18
CA PRO A 110 5.90 -6.62 -6.24
C PRO A 110 6.86 -7.60 -6.92
N ALA A 111 7.37 -8.60 -6.20
CA ALA A 111 8.29 -9.61 -6.71
C ALA A 111 7.65 -10.50 -7.81
N SER A 112 6.37 -10.85 -7.68
CA SER A 112 5.64 -11.66 -8.68
C SER A 112 4.81 -10.85 -9.67
N THR A 113 4.78 -9.52 -9.54
CA THR A 113 3.95 -8.65 -10.39
C THR A 113 4.79 -7.57 -11.07
N THR A 114 4.87 -6.38 -10.46
CA THR A 114 5.44 -5.17 -11.07
C THR A 114 6.94 -5.26 -11.37
N HIS A 115 7.66 -6.15 -10.69
CA HIS A 115 9.11 -6.32 -10.84
C HIS A 115 9.50 -7.73 -11.29
N GLN A 116 8.53 -8.56 -11.70
CA GLN A 116 8.76 -9.95 -12.13
C GLN A 116 9.77 -10.09 -13.28
N GLN A 117 9.92 -9.06 -14.11
CA GLN A 117 10.87 -9.07 -15.23
C GLN A 117 12.34 -8.92 -14.80
N LEU A 118 12.60 -8.55 -13.54
CA LEU A 118 13.95 -8.45 -13.01
C LEU A 118 14.41 -9.79 -12.41
N PRO A 119 15.69 -10.16 -12.60
CA PRO A 119 16.35 -11.19 -11.80
C PRO A 119 16.24 -10.93 -10.30
N GLU A 120 16.24 -11.98 -9.48
CA GLU A 120 16.00 -11.88 -8.03
C GLU A 120 17.01 -10.96 -7.31
N ASP A 121 18.28 -11.03 -7.67
CA ASP A 121 19.33 -10.15 -7.14
C ASP A 121 19.06 -8.67 -7.47
N ALA A 122 18.59 -8.39 -8.68
CA ALA A 122 18.18 -7.04 -9.10
C ALA A 122 16.91 -6.56 -8.38
N GLN A 123 15.95 -7.47 -8.09
CA GLN A 123 14.77 -7.14 -7.28
C GLN A 123 15.20 -6.72 -5.86
N ILE A 124 16.03 -7.53 -5.23
CA ILE A 124 16.54 -7.26 -3.87
C ILE A 124 17.33 -5.95 -3.84
N ALA A 125 18.18 -5.70 -4.85
CA ALA A 125 18.93 -4.45 -4.97
C ALA A 125 18.00 -3.22 -5.13
N ALA A 126 16.85 -3.39 -5.77
CA ALA A 126 15.80 -2.36 -5.89
C ALA A 126 14.92 -2.23 -4.63
N GLY A 127 15.16 -3.04 -3.60
CA GLY A 127 14.36 -3.06 -2.37
C GLY A 127 13.04 -3.82 -2.49
N VAL A 128 12.90 -4.68 -3.50
CA VAL A 128 11.77 -5.60 -3.67
C VAL A 128 12.19 -6.97 -3.16
N TYR A 129 11.54 -7.42 -2.09
CA TYR A 129 11.84 -8.69 -1.45
C TYR A 129 10.71 -9.71 -1.68
N PRO A 130 11.02 -11.02 -1.69
CA PRO A 130 10.02 -12.06 -1.93
C PRO A 130 8.86 -12.09 -0.91
N ASN A 131 9.04 -11.57 0.30
CA ASN A 131 8.01 -11.51 1.34
C ASN A 131 7.37 -10.11 1.50
N MET A 132 7.61 -9.20 0.55
CA MET A 132 7.13 -7.82 0.61
C MET A 132 5.74 -7.70 -0.01
N ILE A 133 4.81 -7.09 0.73
CA ILE A 133 3.48 -6.70 0.24
C ILE A 133 3.43 -5.17 0.16
N ARG A 134 2.96 -4.64 -0.97
CA ARG A 134 2.66 -3.20 -1.12
C ARG A 134 1.15 -3.01 -1.11
N ILE A 135 0.69 -2.11 -0.24
CA ILE A 135 -0.72 -1.76 -0.14
C ILE A 135 -0.91 -0.26 -0.39
N SER A 136 -1.89 0.07 -1.24
CA SER A 136 -2.40 1.41 -1.48
C SER A 136 -3.75 1.51 -0.82
N LEU A 137 -3.87 2.32 0.22
CA LEU A 137 -5.09 2.47 0.99
C LEU A 137 -6.14 3.25 0.20
N GLY A 138 -7.38 2.76 0.28
CA GLY A 138 -8.57 3.41 -0.24
C GLY A 138 -9.37 4.12 0.86
N LEU A 139 -10.66 4.28 0.60
CA LEU A 139 -11.61 5.04 1.40
C LEU A 139 -12.47 4.17 2.33
N GLU A 140 -12.27 2.85 2.30
CA GLU A 140 -13.01 1.91 3.13
C GLU A 140 -12.81 2.20 4.63
N HIS A 141 -13.72 1.68 5.46
CA HIS A 141 -13.55 1.77 6.90
C HIS A 141 -12.29 1.02 7.32
N ILE A 142 -11.47 1.64 8.16
CA ILE A 142 -10.17 1.08 8.54
C ILE A 142 -10.28 -0.28 9.22
N ASP A 143 -11.37 -0.53 9.94
CA ASP A 143 -11.59 -1.81 10.61
C ASP A 143 -11.93 -2.94 9.63
N ASP A 144 -12.58 -2.64 8.50
CA ASP A 144 -12.84 -3.63 7.45
C ASP A 144 -11.53 -4.00 6.73
N ILE A 145 -10.66 -3.01 6.47
CA ILE A 145 -9.33 -3.23 5.89
C ILE A 145 -8.48 -4.11 6.83
N LYS A 146 -8.49 -3.82 8.13
CA LYS A 146 -7.79 -4.64 9.12
C LYS A 146 -8.37 -6.04 9.23
N ALA A 147 -9.70 -6.18 9.23
CA ALA A 147 -10.35 -7.48 9.33
C ALA A 147 -10.02 -8.39 8.14
N ASP A 148 -10.04 -7.84 6.91
CA ASP A 148 -9.67 -8.58 5.71
C ASP A 148 -8.19 -9.01 5.75
N LEU A 149 -7.29 -8.12 6.18
CA LEU A 149 -5.88 -8.45 6.37
C LEU A 149 -5.65 -9.45 7.50
N GLU A 150 -6.33 -9.34 8.64
CA GLU A 150 -6.22 -10.27 9.76
C GLU A 150 -6.60 -11.69 9.31
N GLU A 151 -7.71 -11.83 8.58
CA GLU A 151 -8.14 -13.12 8.05
C GLU A 151 -7.13 -13.67 7.03
N ALA A 152 -6.69 -12.86 6.07
CA ALA A 152 -5.70 -13.26 5.07
C ALA A 152 -4.36 -13.66 5.71
N LEU A 153 -3.91 -12.93 6.74
CA LEU A 153 -2.69 -13.23 7.48
C LEU A 153 -2.80 -14.55 8.26
N LYS A 154 -3.98 -15.11 8.56
CA LYS A 154 -4.07 -16.45 9.17
C LYS A 154 -3.47 -17.55 8.30
N ASN A 155 -3.41 -17.35 6.99
CA ASN A 155 -2.87 -18.30 6.01
C ASN A 155 -1.34 -18.26 5.85
N LEU A 156 -0.66 -17.36 6.57
CA LEU A 156 0.80 -17.39 6.77
C LEU A 156 1.23 -18.55 7.66
#